data_AF-A0A2S8P046-F1
#
_entry.id   AF-A0A2S8P046-F1
#
_cell.length_a   1.000
_cell.length_b   1.000
_cell.length_c   1.000
_cell.angle_alpha   90.00
_cell.angle_beta   90.00
_cell.angle_gamma   90.00
#
_symmetry.space_group_name_H-M   'P 1'
#
loop_
_entity.id
_entity.type
_entity.pdbx_description
1 polymer ?
#
loop_
_entity_poly.entity_id
_entity_poly.type
_entity_poly.pdbx_seq_one_letter_code
_entity_poly.pdbx_strand_id
1 'polypeptide(L)' 'MIRLEIYTQDYNKVTTTVEHYNAEEINSKINERQTQTIVIGDVIIDPRNILKVVPVRSEENG' A
#
# COMPACT_ATOMS: atom_id res chain seq x y z
N MET A 1 1.71 -8.04 12.28
CA MET A 1 0.94 -6.87 11.82
C MET A 1 1.79 -5.61 11.66
N ILE A 2 1.90 -5.10 10.43
CA ILE A 2 2.57 -3.83 10.06
C ILE A 2 1.49 -2.90 9.51
N ARG A 3 1.41 -1.69 10.05
CA ARG A 3 0.52 -0.65 9.52
C ARG A 3 1.12 -0.05 8.25
N LEU A 4 0.32 0.06 7.20
CA LEU A 4 0.70 0.69 5.95
C LEU A 4 -0.12 1.97 5.73
N GLU A 5 0.52 2.96 5.13
CA GLU A 5 -0.12 4.12 4.53
C GLU A 5 -0.04 4.03 3.02
N ILE A 6 -1.20 4.04 2.37
CA ILE A 6 -1.36 4.08 0.92
C ILE A 6 -1.75 5.52 0.57
N TYR A 7 -0.88 6.18 -0.17
CA TYR A 7 -1.13 7.51 -0.70
C TYR A 7 -1.62 7.38 -2.14
N THR A 8 -2.67 8.11 -2.46
CA THR A 8 -3.25 8.11 -3.80
C THR A 8 -2.85 9.36 -4.59
N GLN A 9 -3.02 9.30 -5.91
CA GLN A 9 -2.67 10.38 -6.85
C GLN A 9 -3.49 11.66 -6.60
N ASP A 10 -4.67 11.55 -5.99
CA ASP A 10 -5.55 12.65 -5.58
C ASP A 10 -5.26 13.16 -4.15
N TYR A 11 -4.08 12.82 -3.60
CA TYR A 11 -3.60 13.22 -2.27
C TYR A 11 -4.42 12.67 -1.09
N ASN A 12 -5.29 11.68 -1.32
CA ASN A 12 -5.92 10.95 -0.23
C ASN A 12 -4.95 9.95 0.43
N LYS A 13 -5.26 9.60 1.68
CA LYS A 13 -4.50 8.63 2.47
C LYS A 13 -5.44 7.55 2.98
N VAL A 14 -5.11 6.30 2.68
CA VAL A 14 -5.80 5.11 3.21
C VAL A 14 -4.83 4.35 4.09
N THR A 15 -5.28 3.90 5.25
CA THR A 15 -4.46 3.08 6.17
C THR A 15 -4.99 1.67 6.22
N THR A 16 -4.09 0.69 6.19
CA THR A 16 -4.40 -0.73 6.34
C THR A 16 -3.37 -1.43 7.21
N THR A 17 -3.59 -2.70 7.52
CA THR A 17 -2.66 -3.53 8.27
C THR A 17 -2.41 -4.82 7.51
N VAL A 18 -1.16 -5.26 7.44
CA VAL A 18 -0.78 -6.53 6.81
C VAL A 18 -0.01 -7.39 7.81
N GLU A 19 -0.11 -8.72 7.72
CA GLU A 19 0.70 -9.59 8.58
C GLU A 19 2.18 -9.56 8.19
N HIS A 20 2.44 -9.65 6.88
CA HIS A 20 3.77 -9.64 6.30
C HIS A 20 3.86 -8.54 5.24
N TYR A 21 4.81 -7.62 5.41
CA TYR A 21 5.10 -6.60 4.41
C TYR A 21 6.22 -7.08 3.49
N ASN A 22 5.96 -7.09 2.19
CA ASN A 22 6.95 -7.35 1.14
C ASN A 22 6.83 -6.26 0.06
N ALA A 23 7.86 -5.41 -0.03
CA ALA A 23 7.88 -4.30 -0.97
C ALA A 23 7.91 -4.76 -2.45
N GLU A 24 8.62 -5.86 -2.74
CA GLU A 24 8.74 -6.39 -4.11
C GLU A 24 7.41 -6.97 -4.58
N GLU A 25 6.70 -7.69 -3.70
CA GLU A 25 5.38 -8.25 -4.00
C GLU A 25 4.36 -7.15 -4.29
N ILE A 26 4.31 -6.10 -3.45
CA ILE A 26 3.41 -4.96 -3.64
C ILE A 26 3.76 -4.22 -4.95
N ASN A 27 5.05 -4.00 -5.22
CA ASN A 27 5.49 -3.35 -6.45
C ASN A 27 5.12 -4.18 -7.70
N SER A 28 5.26 -5.50 -7.63
CA SER A 28 4.85 -6.40 -8.71
C SER A 28 3.35 -6.29 -9.00
N LYS A 29 2.51 -6.32 -7.95
CA LYS A 29 1.05 -6.15 -8.06
C LYS A 29 0.66 -4.81 -8.68
N ILE A 30 1.32 -3.71 -8.27
CA ILE A 30 1.04 -2.37 -8.80
C ILE A 30 1.40 -2.26 -10.28
N ASN A 31 2.49 -2.89 -10.72
CA ASN A 31 2.97 -2.80 -12.10
C ASN A 31 2.36 -3.85 -13.04
N GLU A 32 1.44 -4.70 -12.56
CA GLU A 32 0.78 -5.70 -13.37
C GLU A 32 -0.27 -5.07 -14.30
N ARG A 33 0.04 -5.00 -15.60
CA ARG A 33 -0.72 -4.23 -16.60
C ARG A 33 -2.18 -4.69 -16.82
N GLN A 34 -2.53 -5.90 -16.41
CA GLN A 34 -3.86 -6.47 -16.66
C GLN A 34 -4.82 -6.33 -15.46
N THR A 35 -4.35 -5.78 -14.34
CA THR A 35 -5.08 -5.82 -13.09
C THR A 35 -5.88 -4.53 -12.87
N GLN A 36 -7.21 -4.64 -12.82
CA GLN A 36 -8.11 -3.50 -12.58
C GLN A 36 -8.09 -3.04 -11.12
N THR A 37 -7.94 -3.97 -10.18
CA THR A 37 -7.88 -3.71 -8.73
C THR A 37 -6.92 -4.67 -8.06
N ILE A 38 -6.19 -4.20 -7.06
CA ILE A 38 -5.32 -5.02 -6.21
C ILE A 38 -5.81 -4.99 -4.76
N VAL A 39 -5.39 -5.98 -3.97
CA VAL A 39 -5.65 -6.08 -2.54
C VAL A 39 -4.36 -5.80 -1.76
N ILE A 40 -4.43 -4.87 -0.81
CA ILE A 40 -3.37 -4.60 0.17
C ILE A 40 -4.02 -4.60 1.55
N GLY A 41 -3.74 -5.63 2.36
CA GLY A 41 -4.45 -5.83 3.63
C GLY A 41 -5.95 -6.03 3.40
N ASP A 42 -6.76 -5.20 4.04
CA ASP A 42 -8.22 -5.14 3.91
C ASP A 42 -8.71 -4.10 2.88
N VAL A 43 -7.80 -3.48 2.12
CA VAL A 43 -8.10 -2.45 1.12
C VAL A 43 -8.08 -3.06 -0.29
N ILE A 44 -9.16 -2.83 -1.04
CA ILE A 44 -9.24 -3.07 -2.49
C ILE A 44 -9.11 -1.72 -3.20
N ILE A 45 -8.15 -1.60 -4.12
CA ILE A 45 -7.83 -0.32 -4.76
C ILE A 45 -7.37 -0.50 -6.20
N ASP A 46 -7.69 0.48 -7.06
CA ASP A 46 -7.12 0.58 -8.40
C ASP A 46 -5.62 0.93 -8.31
N PRO A 47 -4.70 0.08 -8.81
CA PRO A 47 -3.26 0.34 -8.72
C PRO A 47 -2.84 1.63 -9.44
N ARG A 48 -3.59 2.10 -10.43
CA ARG A 48 -3.32 3.35 -11.16
C ARG A 48 -3.53 4.59 -10.30
N ASN A 49 -4.33 4.48 -9.24
CA ASN A 49 -4.57 5.55 -8.30
C ASN A 49 -3.52 5.61 -7.19
N ILE A 50 -2.59 4.65 -7.10
CA ILE A 50 -1.56 4.62 -6.07
C ILE A 50 -0.42 5.55 -6.45
N LEU A 51 -0.02 6.40 -5.51
CA LEU A 51 1.17 7.23 -5.58
C LEU A 51 2.37 6.55 -4.90
N LYS A 52 2.16 6.06 -3.67
CA LYS A 52 3.16 5.30 -2.90
C LYS A 52 2.51 4.48 -1.79
N VAL A 53 3.18 3.42 -1.37
CA VAL A 53 2.82 2.61 -0.21
C VAL A 53 3.99 2.64 0.77
N VAL A 54 3.74 2.98 2.02
CA VAL A 54 4.79 3.16 3.03
C VAL A 54 4.44 2.39 4.29
N PRO A 55 5.34 1.55 4.84
CA PRO A 55 5.16 0.99 6.17
C PRO A 55 5.33 2.10 7.20
N VAL A 56 4.36 2.24 8.09
CA VAL A 56 4.44 3.16 9.23
C VAL A 56 5.36 2.52 10.25
N ARG A 57 6.62 2.95 10.27
CA ARG A 57 7.48 2.67 11.42
C ARG A 57 6.99 3.55 12.56
N SER A 58 6.74 2.96 13.72
CA SER A 58 6.66 3.74 14.95
C SER A 58 7.99 4.51 15.03
N GLU A 59 7.94 5.84 14.94
CA GLU A 59 9.08 6.63 15.40
C GLU A 59 9.24 6.27 16.88
N GLU A 60 10.25 5.46 17.21
CA GLU A 60 10.79 5.52 18.56
C GLU A 60 11.26 6.96 18.70
N ASN A 61 10.47 7.76 19.42
CA ASN A 61 10.88 9.06 19.92
C ASN A 61 12.18 8.84 20.69
N GLY A 62 13.31 9.09 20.02
CA GLY A 62 14.63 9.20 20.64
C GLY A 62 14.79 10.55 21.32
#